data_AF-A0A0L7LDK3-F1
#
_entry.id   AF-A0A0L7LDK3-F1
#
_cell.length_a   1.000
_cell.length_b   1.000
_cell.length_c   1.000
_cell.angle_alpha   90.00
_cell.angle_beta   90.00
_cell.angle_gamma   90.00
#
_symmetry.space_group_name_H-M   'P 1'
#
loop_
_entity.id
_entity.type
_entity.pdbx_description
1 polymer ?
#
loop_
_entity_poly.entity_id
_entity_poly.type
_entity_poly.pdbx_seq_one_letter_code
_entity_poly.pdbx_strand_id
1 'polypeptide(L)'
;MAPILLIMLVYLGTWTLSAPPDAEIITDNLGLKFKQCTYNWWDHSLAIGEILFLLWGVRVCYRVRHAESLYNEARLISYAIYNIFTVNSVMIAFQ
;
A
#
# COMPACT_ATOMS: atom_id res chain seq x y z
N MET A 1 7.90 -13.23 7.10
CA MET A 1 8.23 -12.56 5.81
C MET A 1 7.84 -13.40 4.60
N ALA A 2 8.25 -14.67 4.51
CA ALA A 2 7.92 -15.56 3.39
C ALA A 2 6.42 -15.61 2.96
N PRO A 3 5.42 -15.67 3.86
CA PRO A 3 4.03 -15.75 3.42
C PRO A 3 3.52 -14.44 2.79
N ILE A 4 3.99 -13.29 3.26
CA ILE A 4 3.58 -11.97 2.72
C ILE A 4 4.13 -11.78 1.31
N LEU A 5 5.40 -12.13 1.11
CA LEU A 5 6.04 -12.05 -0.20
C LEU A 5 5.39 -12.99 -1.21
N LEU A 6 4.99 -14.19 -0.79
CA LEU A 6 4.30 -15.15 -1.67
C LEU A 6 2.96 -14.59 -2.14
N ILE A 7 2.16 -14.00 -1.25
CA ILE A 7 0.87 -13.38 -1.61
C ILE A 7 1.10 -12.26 -2.64
N MET A 8 2.09 -11.40 -2.42
CA MET A 8 2.43 -10.32 -3.35
C MET A 8 2.84 -10.85 -4.73
N LEU A 9 3.68 -11.89 -4.79
CA LEU A 9 4.11 -12.47 -6.05
C LEU A 9 2.94 -13.09 -6.84
N VAL A 10 2.06 -13.81 -6.16
CA VAL A 10 0.87 -14.40 -6.80
C VAL A 10 -0.04 -13.29 -7.31
N TYR A 11 -0.28 -12.25 -6.51
CA TYR A 11 -1.11 -11.11 -6.90
C TYR A 11 -0.56 -10.40 -8.15
N LEU A 12 0.73 -10.03 -8.16
CA LEU A 12 1.37 -9.40 -9.31
C LEU A 12 1.31 -10.31 -10.55
N GLY A 13 1.51 -11.63 -10.36
CA GLY A 13 1.38 -12.61 -11.42
C GLY A 13 -0.03 -12.65 -12.02
N THR A 14 -1.07 -12.74 -11.19
CA THR A 14 -2.47 -12.76 -11.65
C THR A 14 -2.88 -11.45 -12.33
N TRP A 15 -2.41 -10.31 -11.80
CA TRP A 15 -2.66 -9.01 -12.42
C TRP A 15 -2.02 -8.92 -13.81
N THR A 16 -0.73 -9.25 -13.90
CA THR A 16 0.03 -9.19 -15.18
C THR A 16 -0.59 -10.07 -16.26
N LEU A 17 -1.12 -11.23 -15.88
CA LEU A 17 -1.76 -12.17 -16.82
C LEU A 17 -3.17 -11.77 -17.23
N SER A 18 -3.93 -11.11 -16.34
CA SER A 18 -5.35 -10.82 -16.57
C SER A 18 -5.60 -9.46 -17.22
N ALA A 19 -4.82 -8.44 -16.86
CA ALA A 19 -5.03 -7.07 -17.31
C ALA A 19 -3.65 -6.41 -17.55
N PRO A 20 -2.99 -6.68 -18.69
CA PRO A 20 -1.77 -5.99 -19.04
C PRO A 20 -2.01 -4.47 -19.09
N PRO A 21 -1.04 -3.65 -18.66
CA PRO A 21 -1.21 -2.21 -18.59
C PRO A 21 -1.26 -1.59 -19.99
N ASP A 22 -2.41 -1.01 -20.33
CA ASP A 22 -2.59 -0.23 -21.55
C ASP A 22 -2.50 1.27 -21.26
N ALA A 23 -1.97 2.04 -22.21
CA ALA A 23 -1.83 3.48 -22.10
C ALA A 23 -3.03 4.20 -22.74
N GLU A 24 -3.85 4.85 -21.93
CA GLU A 24 -4.99 5.66 -22.36
C GLU A 24 -4.60 7.14 -22.49
N ILE A 25 -5.26 7.83 -23.43
CA ILE A 25 -5.05 9.26 -23.66
C ILE A 25 -6.10 10.05 -22.88
N ILE A 26 -5.65 10.73 -21.83
CA ILE A 26 -6.48 11.63 -21.02
C ILE A 26 -6.29 13.05 -21.53
N THR A 27 -7.39 13.80 -21.65
CA THR A 27 -7.36 15.21 -22.07
C THR A 27 -7.63 16.10 -20.87
N ASP A 28 -6.71 17.01 -20.59
CA ASP A 28 -6.83 18.01 -19.52
C ASP A 28 -7.82 19.13 -19.91
N ASN A 29 -8.26 19.94 -18.94
CA ASN A 29 -9.21 21.04 -19.13
C ASN A 29 -8.72 22.12 -20.14
N LEU A 30 -7.41 22.15 -20.40
CA LEU A 30 -6.76 23.03 -21.39
C LEU A 30 -6.63 22.37 -22.78
N GLY A 31 -7.17 21.17 -22.98
CA GLY A 31 -7.09 20.42 -24.24
C GLY A 31 -5.76 19.69 -24.47
N LEU A 32 -4.88 19.65 -23.46
CA LEU A 32 -3.61 18.93 -23.52
C LEU A 32 -3.84 17.43 -23.36
N LYS A 33 -3.23 16.63 -24.24
CA LYS A 33 -3.36 15.17 -24.23
C LYS A 33 -2.15 14.52 -23.56
N PHE A 34 -2.39 13.73 -22.52
CA PHE A 34 -1.37 12.97 -21.81
C PHE A 34 -1.65 11.47 -21.94
N LYS A 35 -0.60 10.66 -22.04
CA LYS A 35 -0.72 9.21 -21.97
C LYS A 35 -0.51 8.75 -20.53
N GLN A 36 -1.50 8.08 -19.97
CA GLN A 36 -1.43 7.51 -18.62
C GLN A 36 -1.88 6.04 -18.67
N CYS A 37 -1.32 5.20 -17.80
CA CYS A 37 -1.79 3.82 -17.67
C CYS A 37 -3.23 3.79 -17.12
N THR A 38 -4.03 2.84 -17.60
CA THR A 38 -5.39 2.63 -17.10
C THR A 38 -5.40 2.31 -15.62
N TYR A 39 -6.23 3.01 -14.84
CA TYR A 39 -6.45 2.68 -13.44
C TYR A 39 -7.52 1.61 -13.33
N ASN A 40 -7.15 0.40 -12.90
CA ASN A 40 -8.03 -0.75 -12.88
C ASN A 40 -8.50 -1.10 -11.47
N TRP A 41 -9.53 -1.95 -11.40
CA TRP A 41 -10.04 -2.49 -10.13
C TRP A 41 -8.97 -3.22 -9.31
N TRP A 42 -7.96 -3.78 -9.98
CA TRP A 42 -6.79 -4.37 -9.35
C TRP A 42 -6.05 -3.34 -8.49
N ASP A 43 -5.76 -2.15 -8.99
CA ASP A 43 -5.08 -1.09 -8.22
C ASP A 43 -5.86 -0.71 -6.96
N HIS A 44 -7.18 -0.62 -7.06
CA HIS A 44 -8.06 -0.37 -5.91
C HIS A 44 -7.98 -1.51 -4.88
N SER A 45 -7.97 -2.77 -5.34
CA SER A 45 -7.85 -3.94 -4.45
C SER A 45 -6.52 -3.97 -3.69
N LEU A 46 -5.42 -3.57 -4.35
CA LEU A 46 -4.10 -3.48 -3.73
C LEU A 46 -4.06 -2.40 -2.64
N ALA A 47 -4.59 -1.22 -2.94
CA ALA A 47 -4.66 -0.10 -2.01
C ALA A 47 -5.44 -0.46 -0.74
N ILE A 48 -6.60 -1.12 -0.88
CA ILE A 48 -7.37 -1.62 0.28
C ILE A 48 -6.56 -2.63 1.09
N GLY A 49 -5.89 -3.58 0.42
CA GLY A 49 -5.05 -4.58 1.07
C GLY A 49 -3.92 -3.96 1.90
N GLU A 50 -3.27 -2.93 1.36
CA GLU A 50 -2.20 -2.20 2.05
C GLU A 50 -2.70 -1.52 3.33
N ILE A 51 -3.83 -0.80 3.27
CA ILE A 51 -4.39 -0.13 4.46
C ILE A 51 -4.77 -1.17 5.53
N LEU A 52 -5.44 -2.26 5.15
CA LEU A 52 -5.83 -3.31 6.10
C LEU A 52 -4.60 -3.96 6.76
N PHE A 53 -3.54 -4.19 5.98
CA PHE A 53 -2.28 -4.73 6.49
C PHE A 53 -1.60 -3.77 7.47
N LEU A 54 -1.53 -2.48 7.14
CA LEU A 54 -0.94 -1.45 8.00
C LEU A 54 -1.77 -1.24 9.28
N LEU A 55 -3.10 -1.25 9.19
CA LEU A 55 -4.00 -1.13 10.34
C LEU A 55 -3.84 -2.32 11.28
N TRP A 56 -3.71 -3.53 10.73
CA TRP A 56 -3.35 -4.71 11.52
C TRP A 56 -1.98 -4.57 12.18
N GLY A 57 -0.97 -4.06 11.44
CA GLY A 57 0.36 -3.75 11.98
C GLY A 57 0.31 -2.79 13.16
N VAL A 58 -0.43 -1.70 13.05
CA VAL A 58 -0.66 -0.72 14.13
C VAL A 58 -1.30 -1.39 15.36
N ARG A 59 -2.30 -2.27 15.16
CA ARG A 59 -2.93 -3.02 16.25
C ARG A 59 -1.92 -3.92 16.97
N VAL A 60 -1.02 -4.59 16.23
CA VAL A 60 0.04 -5.43 16.81
C VAL A 60 1.02 -4.56 17.62
N CYS A 61 1.48 -3.44 17.07
CA CYS A 61 2.34 -2.48 17.78
C CYS A 61 1.69 -1.99 19.08
N TYR A 62 0.40 -1.69 19.05
CA TYR A 62 -0.35 -1.27 20.24
C TYR A 62 -0.41 -2.36 21.31
N ARG A 63 -0.56 -3.63 20.94
CA ARG A 63 -0.59 -4.76 21.89
C ARG A 63 0.77 -5.01 22.56
N VAL A 64 1.86 -4.80 21.83
CA VAL A 64 3.23 -5.09 22.27
C VAL A 64 3.91 -3.88 22.96
N ARG A 65 3.21 -2.75 23.11
CA ARG A 65 3.74 -1.49 23.67
C ARG A 65 4.40 -1.59 25.07
N HIS A 66 4.06 -2.62 25.86
CA HIS A 66 4.61 -2.85 27.20
C HIS A 66 5.68 -3.94 27.24
N ALA A 67 6.05 -4.52 26.09
CA ALA A 67 7.16 -5.46 26.05
C ALA A 67 8.47 -4.69 26.25
N GLU A 68 9.18 -5.00 27.33
CA GLU A 68 10.49 -4.45 27.61
C GLU A 68 11.50 -5.04 26.60
N SER A 69 12.08 -4.16 25.77
CA SER A 69 13.18 -4.51 24.86
C SER A 69 14.46 -3.90 25.42
N LEU A 70 15.55 -4.69 25.41
CA LEU A 70 16.89 -4.31 25.85
C LEU A 70 17.44 -3.06 25.13
N TYR A 71 16.85 -2.64 24.00
CA TYR A 71 17.38 -1.58 23.15
C TYR A 71 16.35 -0.60 22.56
N ASN A 72 15.20 -0.37 23.20
CA ASN A 72 14.14 0.55 22.69
C ASN A 72 13.70 0.31 21.23
N GLU A 73 14.05 -0.83 20.62
CA GLU A 73 13.85 -1.14 19.21
C GLU A 73 12.36 -1.19 18.86
N ALA A 74 11.55 -1.77 19.76
CA ALA A 74 10.11 -1.86 19.61
C ALA A 74 9.44 -0.48 19.47
N ARG A 75 10.00 0.56 20.11
CA ARG A 75 9.49 1.93 20.04
C ARG A 75 9.83 2.58 18.70
N LEU A 76 11.06 2.40 18.22
CA LEU A 76 11.49 2.90 16.90
C LEU A 76 10.69 2.26 15.76
N ILE A 77 10.49 0.94 15.82
CA ILE A 77 9.68 0.20 14.84
C ILE A 77 8.23 0.69 14.85
N SER A 78 7.66 0.92 16.04
CA SER A 78 6.30 1.47 16.16
C SER A 78 6.19 2.85 15.51
N TYR A 79 7.15 3.76 15.76
CA TYR A 79 7.16 5.07 15.11
C TYR A 79 7.22 4.99 13.58
N ALA A 80 8.04 4.08 13.04
CA ALA A 80 8.11 3.87 11.60
C ALA A 80 6.76 3.39 11.02
N ILE A 81 6.08 2.46 11.69
CA ILE A 81 4.78 1.94 11.25
C ILE A 81 3.69 3.01 11.29
N TYR A 82 3.61 3.81 12.36
CA TYR A 82 2.65 4.92 12.45
C TYR A 82 2.89 5.99 11.38
N ASN A 83 4.15 6.30 11.06
CA ASN A 83 4.50 7.26 10.01
C ASN A 83 4.04 6.76 8.63
N ILE A 84 4.43 5.53 8.27
CA ILE A 84 4.04 4.93 6.98
C ILE A 84 2.51 4.83 6.86
N PHE A 85 1.82 4.39 7.92
CA PHE A 85 0.36 4.35 7.93
C PHE A 85 -0.28 5.72 7.69
N THR A 86 0.23 6.77 8.35
CA THR A 86 -0.31 8.13 8.20
C THR A 86 -0.10 8.65 6.79
N VAL A 87 1.12 8.54 6.25
CA VAL A 87 1.44 9.02 4.89
C VAL A 87 0.64 8.25 3.83
N ASN A 88 0.55 6.92 3.94
CA ASN A 88 -0.16 6.10 2.98
C ASN A 88 -1.68 6.36 3.02
N SER A 89 -2.26 6.51 4.22
CA SER A 89 -3.69 6.87 4.37
C SER A 89 -4.01 8.24 3.76
N VAL A 90 -3.12 9.22 3.96
CA VAL A 90 -3.26 10.56 3.37
C VAL A 90 -3.20 10.48 1.86
N MET A 91 -2.21 9.77 1.30
CA MET A 91 -2.06 9.63 -0.15
C MET A 91 -3.31 9.06 -0.81
N ILE A 92 -3.91 8.01 -0.22
CA ILE A 92 -5.13 7.38 -0.76
C ILE A 92 -6.36 8.30 -0.61
N ALA A 93 -6.43 9.11 0.44
CA ALA A 93 -7.53 10.05 0.65
C ALA A 93 -7.54 11.23 -0.35
N PHE A 94 -6.38 11.59 -0.90
CA PHE A 94 -6.21 12.69 -1.85
C PHE A 94 -5.98 12.23 -3.30
N GLN A 95 -6.19 10.94 -3.58
CA GLN A 95 -6.10 10.35 -4.92
C GLN A 95 -7.42 10.48 -5.67
#